data_AF-A0A933FXZ4-F1
#
_entry.id   AF-A0A933FXZ4-F1
#
_cell.length_a   1.000
_cell.length_b   1.000
_cell.length_c   1.000
_cell.angle_alpha   90.00
_cell.angle_beta   90.00
_cell.angle_gamma   90.00
#
_symmetry.space_group_name_H-M   'P 1'
#
loop_
_entity.id
_entity.type
_entity.pdbx_description
1 polymer ?
#
loop_
_entity_poly.entity_id
_entity_poly.type
_entity_poly.pdbx_seq_one_letter_code
_entity_poly.pdbx_strand_id
1 'polypeptide(L)'
;MTRLLDDVFSKGFETLRLLISHSDFTVKLGDAIRAKGGVDRALCALHQEFFPTEVIAPVQPDVDKNPYELPVEVKLAALRRANDEGGWGIPIENINYLAETVPALPKGRFVFLSFRIRFGEGDEGVALTFERHAKRIKEVFGEKFWRWDYLLSGKHPHKGKPVERLRLLLGNHTHKPTVEWCVIDLDANRQRESIMAVRGPQSLADELFVFTWLFPDYIRSINYEENPAIFAAGYELNVPESVDEPWQRVPCVDRNLDDGTTYLDAYWRSDDYSGYSVPLLRE
;
A
#
# COMPACT_ATOMS: atom_id res chain seq x y z
N MET A 1 -6.29 29.43 -18.88
CA MET A 1 -5.04 29.14 -19.61
C MET A 1 -3.94 28.57 -18.70
N THR A 2 -3.96 28.84 -17.39
CA THR A 2 -2.99 28.33 -16.40
C THR A 2 -3.22 26.87 -15.95
N ARG A 3 -4.46 26.36 -15.94
CA ARG A 3 -4.74 24.96 -15.51
C ARG A 3 -4.28 23.87 -16.50
N LEU A 4 -4.12 24.19 -17.78
CA LEU A 4 -3.67 23.21 -18.78
C LEU A 4 -2.14 23.03 -18.75
N LEU A 5 -1.42 24.07 -18.32
CA LEU A 5 0.04 24.02 -18.16
C LEU A 5 0.44 23.19 -16.94
N ASP A 6 -0.29 23.29 -15.82
CA ASP A 6 0.01 22.50 -14.62
C ASP A 6 -0.22 20.98 -14.82
N ASP A 7 -1.20 20.60 -15.65
CA ASP A 7 -1.42 19.18 -16.03
C ASP A 7 -0.37 18.67 -17.02
N VAL A 8 0.08 19.52 -17.96
CA VAL A 8 1.16 19.18 -18.90
C VAL A 8 2.50 19.08 -18.18
N PHE A 9 2.77 19.89 -17.15
CA PHE A 9 4.02 19.80 -16.39
C PHE A 9 4.02 18.69 -15.34
N SER A 10 2.88 18.34 -14.73
CA SER A 10 2.83 17.24 -13.74
C SER A 10 2.84 15.84 -14.37
N LYS A 11 2.23 15.65 -15.55
CA LYS A 11 2.30 14.39 -16.31
C LYS A 11 3.41 14.36 -17.35
N GLY A 12 3.78 15.50 -17.93
CA GLY A 12 4.80 15.58 -18.98
C GLY A 12 6.23 15.43 -18.50
N PHE A 13 6.52 15.54 -17.20
CA PHE A 13 7.88 15.38 -16.67
C PHE A 13 8.42 13.94 -16.84
N GLU A 14 7.56 12.92 -16.65
CA GLU A 14 7.91 11.51 -16.89
C GLU A 14 8.00 11.20 -18.41
N THR A 15 7.11 11.79 -19.23
CA THR A 15 7.17 11.67 -20.70
C THR A 15 8.42 12.34 -21.28
N LEU A 16 8.83 13.51 -20.78
CA LEU A 16 10.08 14.19 -21.13
C LEU A 16 11.30 13.37 -20.70
N ARG A 17 11.24 12.71 -19.54
CA ARG A 17 12.32 11.86 -19.03
C ARG A 17 12.57 10.62 -19.90
N LEU A 18 11.50 10.02 -20.43
CA LEU A 18 11.60 8.93 -21.42
C LEU A 18 12.15 9.42 -22.77
N LEU A 19 11.74 10.60 -23.23
CA LEU A 19 12.16 11.14 -24.53
C LEU A 19 13.61 11.65 -24.55
N ILE A 20 14.14 12.15 -23.41
CA ILE A 20 15.55 12.55 -23.28
C ILE A 20 16.52 11.35 -23.39
N SER A 21 16.03 10.12 -23.19
CA SER A 21 16.84 8.91 -23.38
C SER A 21 17.06 8.52 -24.86
N HIS A 22 16.37 9.18 -25.80
CA HIS A 22 16.58 9.02 -27.23
C HIS A 22 17.51 10.12 -27.77
N SER A 23 18.64 9.70 -28.35
CA SER A 23 19.73 10.56 -28.84
C SER A 23 19.30 11.63 -29.86
N ASP A 24 18.16 11.42 -30.52
CA ASP A 24 17.68 12.28 -31.61
C ASP A 24 16.56 13.24 -31.18
N PHE A 25 16.05 13.12 -29.95
CA PHE A 25 14.90 13.90 -29.49
C PHE A 25 15.21 15.39 -29.39
N THR A 26 16.41 15.75 -28.89
CA THR A 26 16.81 17.16 -28.73
C THR A 26 16.95 17.87 -30.08
N VAL A 27 17.44 17.16 -31.11
CA VAL A 27 17.56 17.69 -32.48
C VAL A 27 16.18 17.88 -33.10
N LYS A 28 15.32 16.86 -33.03
CA LYS A 28 13.93 16.93 -33.54
C LYS A 28 13.09 18.00 -32.83
N LEU A 29 13.29 18.21 -31.53
CA LEU A 29 12.61 19.26 -30.77
C LEU A 29 13.03 20.66 -31.24
N GLY A 30 14.32 20.90 -31.45
CA GLY A 30 14.82 22.16 -31.99
C GLY A 30 14.27 22.49 -33.38
N ASP A 31 14.14 21.49 -34.24
CA ASP A 31 13.61 21.67 -35.59
C ASP A 31 12.08 21.84 -35.59
N ALA A 32 11.36 21.10 -34.74
CA ALA A 32 9.92 21.26 -34.57
C ALA A 32 9.53 22.62 -33.97
N ILE A 33 10.32 23.16 -33.01
CA ILE A 33 10.09 24.50 -32.44
C ILE A 33 10.23 25.57 -33.53
N ARG A 34 11.27 25.46 -34.37
CA ARG A 34 11.50 26.37 -35.51
C ARG A 34 10.40 26.27 -36.56
N ALA A 35 9.88 25.07 -36.84
CA ALA A 35 8.85 24.85 -37.85
C ALA A 35 7.42 25.19 -37.39
N LYS A 36 7.11 25.05 -36.09
CA LYS A 36 5.74 25.17 -35.56
C LYS A 36 5.48 26.44 -34.75
N GLY A 37 6.50 27.28 -34.58
CA GLY A 37 6.36 28.64 -34.02
C GLY A 37 6.09 28.68 -32.53
N GLY A 38 6.52 27.67 -31.76
CA GLY A 38 6.36 27.61 -30.32
C GLY A 38 6.55 26.23 -29.73
N VAL A 39 7.02 26.17 -28.48
CA VAL A 39 7.37 24.94 -27.76
C VAL A 39 6.16 24.02 -27.59
N ASP A 40 5.00 24.57 -27.24
CA ASP A 40 3.78 23.78 -27.01
C ASP A 40 3.32 23.04 -28.28
N ARG A 41 3.40 23.69 -29.45
CA ARG A 41 3.01 23.09 -30.72
C ARG A 41 4.03 22.06 -31.20
N ALA A 42 5.30 22.29 -30.92
CA ALA A 42 6.37 21.33 -31.21
C ALA A 42 6.23 20.07 -30.34
N LEU A 43 5.93 20.23 -29.06
CA LEU A 43 5.69 19.12 -28.14
C LEU A 43 4.46 18.30 -28.52
N CYS A 44 3.34 18.95 -28.88
CA CYS A 44 2.16 18.22 -29.36
C CYS A 44 2.43 17.44 -30.66
N ALA A 45 3.19 18.02 -31.60
CA ALA A 45 3.51 17.35 -32.85
C ALA A 45 4.43 16.14 -32.63
N LEU A 46 5.46 16.28 -31.79
CA LEU A 46 6.36 15.18 -31.44
C LEU A 46 5.64 14.10 -30.64
N HIS A 47 4.72 14.47 -29.75
CA HIS A 47 3.89 13.49 -29.05
C HIS A 47 3.07 12.63 -30.02
N GLN A 48 2.50 13.20 -31.08
CA GLN A 48 1.78 12.44 -32.10
C GLN A 48 2.69 11.59 -33.00
N GLU A 49 3.94 12.03 -33.23
CA GLU A 49 4.94 11.30 -34.02
C GLU A 49 5.51 10.10 -33.26
N PHE A 50 5.82 10.27 -31.97
CA PHE A 50 6.37 9.20 -31.12
C PHE A 50 5.30 8.29 -30.50
N PHE A 51 4.07 8.79 -30.37
CA PHE A 51 2.92 8.05 -29.86
C PHE A 51 1.75 8.19 -30.85
N PRO A 52 1.85 7.57 -32.05
CA PRO A 52 0.73 7.55 -32.97
C PRO A 52 -0.47 6.96 -32.25
N THR A 53 -1.62 7.63 -32.38
CA THR A 53 -2.85 7.14 -31.77
C THR A 53 -3.28 5.92 -32.57
N GLU A 54 -2.79 4.75 -32.17
CA GLU A 54 -3.36 3.51 -32.67
C GLU A 54 -4.84 3.53 -32.32
N VAL A 55 -5.69 3.21 -33.29
CA VAL A 55 -7.08 2.89 -33.03
C VAL A 55 -7.04 1.64 -32.14
N ILE A 56 -7.12 1.85 -30.83
CA ILE A 56 -7.14 0.78 -29.84
C ILE A 56 -8.43 0.01 -30.09
N ALA A 57 -8.32 -1.11 -30.80
CA ALA A 57 -9.32 -2.17 -30.71
C ALA A 57 -9.52 -2.49 -29.22
N PRO A 58 -10.74 -2.74 -28.74
CA PRO A 58 -10.98 -3.01 -27.34
C PRO A 58 -10.12 -4.20 -26.91
N VAL A 59 -9.00 -3.91 -26.26
CA VAL A 59 -8.17 -4.91 -25.60
C VAL A 59 -9.07 -5.45 -24.51
N GLN A 60 -9.52 -6.69 -24.67
CA GLN A 60 -10.15 -7.39 -23.56
C GLN A 60 -9.19 -7.27 -22.38
N PRO A 61 -9.62 -6.73 -21.22
CA PRO A 61 -8.74 -6.59 -20.08
C PRO A 61 -8.17 -7.97 -19.79
N ASP A 62 -6.85 -8.10 -19.89
CA ASP A 62 -6.16 -9.30 -19.49
C ASP A 62 -6.43 -9.48 -18.00
N VAL A 63 -7.36 -10.38 -17.70
CA VAL A 63 -7.90 -10.60 -16.35
C VAL A 63 -6.81 -11.09 -15.39
N ASP A 64 -5.67 -11.55 -15.94
CA ASP A 64 -4.53 -12.03 -15.16
C ASP A 64 -3.49 -10.93 -14.87
N LYS A 65 -3.59 -9.76 -15.52
CA LYS A 65 -2.64 -8.66 -15.36
C LYS A 65 -3.09 -7.67 -14.28
N ASN A 66 -2.24 -7.46 -13.27
CA ASN A 66 -2.49 -6.47 -12.23
C ASN A 66 -2.26 -5.04 -12.78
N PRO A 67 -3.28 -4.16 -12.82
CA PRO A 67 -3.15 -2.81 -13.38
C PRO A 67 -2.32 -1.86 -12.49
N TYR A 68 -2.02 -2.25 -11.25
CA TYR A 68 -1.21 -1.50 -10.29
C TYR A 68 0.18 -2.13 -10.09
N GLU A 69 0.57 -3.08 -10.93
CA GLU A 69 1.87 -3.72 -10.85
C GLU A 69 2.99 -2.68 -11.04
N LEU A 70 3.85 -2.56 -10.04
CA LEU A 70 5.06 -1.73 -10.13
C LEU A 70 6.24 -2.57 -10.62
N PRO A 71 7.18 -2.02 -11.40
CA PRO A 71 8.47 -2.68 -11.64
C PRO A 71 9.22 -2.94 -10.32
N VAL A 72 10.06 -3.98 -10.29
CA VAL A 72 10.82 -4.37 -9.09
C VAL A 72 11.76 -3.25 -8.64
N GLU A 73 12.38 -2.57 -9.61
CA GLU A 73 13.30 -1.45 -9.40
C GLU A 73 12.60 -0.28 -8.73
N VAL A 74 11.33 -0.02 -9.10
CA VAL A 74 10.51 1.02 -8.48
C VAL A 74 10.20 0.67 -7.02
N LYS A 75 9.91 -0.60 -6.72
CA LYS A 75 9.67 -1.05 -5.33
C LYS A 75 10.92 -0.92 -4.47
N LEU A 76 12.08 -1.35 -4.98
CA LEU A 76 13.35 -1.23 -4.28
C LEU A 76 13.77 0.23 -4.10
N ALA A 77 13.54 1.10 -5.10
CA ALA A 77 13.79 2.53 -4.97
C ALA A 77 12.88 3.18 -3.91
N ALA A 78 11.60 2.79 -3.85
CA ALA A 78 10.68 3.24 -2.82
C ALA A 78 11.13 2.79 -1.42
N LEU A 79 11.61 1.55 -1.28
CA LEU A 79 12.17 1.04 -0.03
C LEU A 79 13.42 1.83 0.41
N ARG A 80 14.38 2.07 -0.50
CA ARG A 80 15.58 2.87 -0.20
C ARG A 80 15.19 4.27 0.28
N ARG A 81 14.29 4.92 -0.45
CA ARG A 81 13.79 6.25 -0.10
C ARG A 81 13.11 6.27 1.27
N ALA A 82 12.24 5.31 1.55
CA ALA A 82 11.56 5.22 2.84
C ALA A 82 12.56 4.94 3.99
N ASN A 83 13.58 4.11 3.73
CA ASN A 83 14.64 3.83 4.69
C ASN A 83 15.46 5.09 5.02
N ASP A 84 15.83 5.87 4.00
CA ASP A 84 16.63 7.08 4.13
C ASP A 84 15.83 8.22 4.79
N GLU A 85 14.65 8.54 4.26
CA GLU A 85 13.77 9.61 4.78
C GLU A 85 13.24 9.29 6.18
N GLY A 86 12.93 8.01 6.44
CA GLY A 86 12.41 7.53 7.71
C GLY A 86 13.49 7.30 8.77
N GLY A 87 14.77 7.31 8.40
CA GLY A 87 15.87 6.93 9.30
C GLY A 87 15.71 5.52 9.86
N TRP A 88 15.22 4.57 9.05
CA TRP A 88 14.83 3.25 9.53
C TRP A 88 16.02 2.36 9.89
N GLY A 89 17.18 2.62 9.29
CA GLY A 89 18.44 1.92 9.58
C GLY A 89 18.51 0.52 8.98
N ILE A 90 17.74 0.22 7.94
CA ILE A 90 17.87 -1.03 7.18
C ILE A 90 19.23 -1.01 6.46
N PRO A 91 20.10 -2.01 6.67
CA PRO A 91 21.39 -2.09 5.99
C PRO A 91 21.23 -2.13 4.48
N ILE A 92 22.14 -1.47 3.76
CA ILE A 92 22.08 -1.39 2.30
C ILE A 92 22.29 -2.78 1.67
N GLU A 93 23.05 -3.63 2.35
CA GLU A 93 23.33 -5.03 2.01
C GLU A 93 22.03 -5.85 1.99
N ASN A 94 21.11 -5.61 2.93
CA ASN A 94 19.81 -6.29 2.96
C ASN A 94 18.95 -5.88 1.75
N ILE A 95 18.99 -4.60 1.35
CA ILE A 95 18.26 -4.12 0.17
C ILE A 95 18.89 -4.66 -1.13
N ASN A 96 20.22 -4.77 -1.18
CA ASN A 96 20.92 -5.39 -2.31
C ASN A 96 20.59 -6.88 -2.41
N TYR A 97 20.56 -7.60 -1.28
CA TYR A 97 20.13 -8.99 -1.23
C TYR A 97 18.71 -9.16 -1.79
N LEU A 98 17.77 -8.29 -1.42
CA LEU A 98 16.42 -8.31 -2.02
C LEU A 98 16.42 -8.13 -3.54
N ALA A 99 17.34 -7.32 -4.07
CA ALA A 99 17.47 -7.12 -5.52
C ALA A 99 18.01 -8.38 -6.23
N GLU A 100 18.77 -9.21 -5.53
CA GLU A 100 19.31 -10.47 -6.04
C GLU A 100 18.31 -11.63 -5.89
N THR A 101 17.43 -11.57 -4.88
CA THR A 101 16.47 -12.65 -4.55
C THR A 101 15.02 -12.30 -4.90
N VAL A 102 14.81 -11.60 -6.01
CA VAL A 102 13.47 -11.22 -6.47
C VAL A 102 12.69 -12.48 -6.85
N PRO A 103 11.51 -12.74 -6.24
CA PRO A 103 10.71 -13.90 -6.61
C PRO A 103 10.05 -13.72 -7.98
N ALA A 104 9.53 -14.81 -8.53
CA ALA A 104 8.70 -14.74 -9.74
C ALA A 104 7.52 -13.78 -9.52
N LEU A 105 7.20 -12.97 -10.53
CA LEU A 105 6.08 -12.05 -10.46
C LEU A 105 4.78 -12.84 -10.29
N PRO A 106 3.96 -12.52 -9.28
CA PRO A 106 2.74 -13.26 -9.03
C PRO A 106 1.72 -12.99 -10.12
N LYS A 107 0.92 -14.00 -10.46
CA LYS A 107 -0.20 -13.88 -11.39
C LYS A 107 -1.49 -13.52 -10.66
N GLY A 108 -2.32 -12.73 -11.32
CA GLY A 108 -3.66 -12.38 -10.87
C GLY A 108 -3.83 -10.88 -10.66
N ARG A 109 -5.00 -10.36 -11.05
CA ARG A 109 -5.34 -8.94 -11.03
C ARG A 109 -5.11 -8.24 -9.69
N PHE A 110 -5.35 -8.93 -8.58
CA PHE A 110 -5.28 -8.39 -7.22
C PHE A 110 -4.17 -9.02 -6.37
N VAL A 111 -3.15 -9.53 -7.04
CA VAL A 111 -2.00 -10.19 -6.40
C VAL A 111 -0.78 -9.33 -6.58
N PHE A 112 -0.09 -9.06 -5.47
CA PHE A 112 0.95 -8.05 -5.39
C PHE A 112 2.22 -8.62 -4.79
N LEU A 113 3.35 -8.38 -5.45
CA LEU A 113 4.65 -8.53 -4.83
C LEU A 113 4.94 -7.28 -4.00
N SER A 114 5.14 -7.43 -2.70
CA SER A 114 5.39 -6.34 -1.74
C SER A 114 6.53 -6.73 -0.79
N PHE A 115 6.73 -5.97 0.28
CA PHE A 115 7.66 -6.31 1.34
C PHE A 115 6.93 -6.58 2.65
N ARG A 116 7.49 -7.49 3.45
CA ARG A 116 7.30 -7.49 4.91
C ARG A 116 8.48 -6.75 5.51
N ILE A 117 8.18 -5.69 6.26
CA ILE A 117 9.18 -4.86 6.94
C ILE A 117 8.79 -4.72 8.40
N ARG A 118 9.60 -5.31 9.27
CA ARG A 118 9.41 -5.32 10.72
C ARG A 118 10.64 -4.78 11.44
N PHE A 119 10.39 -4.05 12.51
CA PHE A 119 11.42 -3.45 13.36
C PHE A 119 11.24 -3.93 14.80
N GLY A 120 12.36 -4.11 15.51
CA GLY A 120 12.35 -4.57 16.90
C GLY A 120 11.74 -5.96 17.08
N GLU A 121 11.54 -6.36 18.33
CA GLU A 121 10.96 -7.66 18.71
C GLU A 121 9.85 -7.49 19.74
N GLY A 122 8.95 -8.47 19.80
CA GLY A 122 7.93 -8.50 20.84
C GLY A 122 6.96 -7.32 20.76
N ASP A 123 6.42 -6.93 21.92
CA ASP A 123 5.42 -5.85 22.03
C ASP A 123 5.97 -4.50 21.54
N GLU A 124 7.21 -4.17 21.93
CA GLU A 124 7.88 -2.92 21.51
C GLU A 124 8.14 -2.90 20.00
N GLY A 125 8.50 -4.05 19.42
CA GLY A 125 8.71 -4.19 17.98
C GLY A 125 7.44 -4.00 17.16
N VAL A 126 6.32 -4.57 17.62
CA VAL A 126 5.01 -4.38 16.98
C VAL A 126 4.62 -2.90 17.00
N ALA A 127 4.76 -2.25 18.16
CA ALA A 127 4.47 -0.82 18.28
C ALA A 127 5.37 0.03 17.37
N LEU A 128 6.69 -0.21 17.40
CA LEU A 128 7.64 0.50 16.55
C LEU A 128 7.34 0.32 15.05
N THR A 129 6.96 -0.89 14.65
CA THR A 129 6.64 -1.22 13.26
C THR A 129 5.38 -0.50 12.81
N PHE A 130 4.32 -0.56 13.62
CA PHE A 130 3.08 0.16 13.36
C PHE A 130 3.32 1.66 13.22
N GLU A 131 4.01 2.30 14.17
CA GLU A 131 4.23 3.75 14.17
C GLU A 131 5.09 4.22 12.98
N ARG A 132 6.14 3.46 12.62
CA ARG A 132 6.99 3.79 11.46
C ARG A 132 6.19 3.73 10.16
N HIS A 133 5.37 2.70 9.97
CA HIS A 133 4.56 2.61 8.75
C HIS A 133 3.41 3.61 8.73
N ALA A 134 2.74 3.85 9.87
CA ALA A 134 1.70 4.87 9.98
C ALA A 134 2.24 6.27 9.63
N LYS A 135 3.45 6.61 10.11
CA LYS A 135 4.13 7.84 9.72
C LYS A 135 4.38 7.88 8.21
N ARG A 136 4.87 6.79 7.61
CA ARG A 136 5.12 6.73 6.17
C ARG A 136 3.85 6.87 5.34
N ILE A 137 2.76 6.23 5.75
CA ILE A 137 1.45 6.40 5.10
C ILE A 137 1.02 7.86 5.18
N LYS A 138 1.16 8.51 6.35
CA LYS A 138 0.86 9.93 6.49
C LYS A 138 1.68 10.81 5.55
N GLU A 139 2.96 10.51 5.32
CA GLU A 139 3.79 11.23 4.35
C GLU A 139 3.30 11.07 2.91
N VAL A 140 2.83 9.87 2.53
CA VAL A 140 2.33 9.58 1.18
C VAL A 140 0.95 10.17 0.89
N PHE A 141 0.07 10.21 1.90
CA PHE A 141 -1.33 10.62 1.72
C PHE A 141 -1.68 11.98 2.34
N GLY A 142 -0.80 12.56 3.16
CA GLY A 142 -1.00 13.86 3.81
C GLY A 142 -2.30 13.90 4.63
N GLU A 143 -3.09 14.94 4.43
CA GLU A 143 -4.37 15.16 5.11
C GLU A 143 -5.44 14.10 4.77
N LYS A 144 -5.25 13.31 3.70
CA LYS A 144 -6.16 12.20 3.37
C LYS A 144 -5.95 10.97 4.26
N PHE A 145 -4.84 10.92 5.00
CA PHE A 145 -4.64 9.88 6.00
C PHE A 145 -5.26 10.31 7.33
N TRP A 146 -6.26 9.53 7.77
CA TRP A 146 -6.85 9.66 9.10
C TRP A 146 -6.51 8.43 9.94
N ARG A 147 -5.92 8.65 11.11
CA ARG A 147 -5.76 7.65 12.16
C ARG A 147 -6.72 8.01 13.27
N TRP A 148 -7.54 7.06 13.69
CA TRP A 148 -8.38 7.23 14.87
C TRP A 148 -7.52 7.47 16.10
N ASP A 149 -7.89 8.46 16.92
CA ASP A 149 -7.13 8.89 18.09
C ASP A 149 -6.85 7.75 19.08
N TYR A 150 -7.77 6.79 19.14
CA TYR A 150 -7.72 5.66 20.04
C TYR A 150 -7.16 4.37 19.43
N LEU A 151 -6.78 4.39 18.15
CA LEU A 151 -5.96 3.36 17.54
C LEU A 151 -4.51 3.56 18.01
N LEU A 152 -4.23 3.04 19.21
CA LEU A 152 -2.95 3.19 19.90
C LEU A 152 -2.09 1.93 19.72
N SER A 153 -0.77 2.10 19.68
CA SER A 153 0.20 1.01 19.65
C SER A 153 1.06 1.03 20.93
N GLY A 154 1.53 -0.14 21.38
CA GLY A 154 2.32 -0.28 22.61
C GLY A 154 1.50 -0.17 23.90
N LYS A 155 2.19 0.07 25.03
CA LYS A 155 1.58 0.18 26.37
C LYS A 155 0.89 1.51 26.58
N HIS A 156 -0.40 1.47 26.87
CA HIS A 156 -1.16 2.66 27.30
C HIS A 156 -1.95 2.35 28.58
N PRO A 157 -2.20 3.35 29.44
CA PRO A 157 -3.06 3.18 30.60
C PRO A 157 -4.49 2.78 30.20
N HIS A 158 -5.02 1.71 30.78
CA HIS A 158 -6.42 1.34 30.73
C HIS A 158 -6.85 0.83 32.12
N LYS A 159 -7.91 1.43 32.69
CA LYS A 159 -8.40 1.12 34.05
C LYS A 159 -7.28 1.07 35.11
N GLY A 160 -6.33 2.00 35.02
CA GLY A 160 -5.20 2.13 35.96
C GLY A 160 -4.04 1.15 35.76
N LYS A 161 -4.02 0.35 34.68
CA LYS A 161 -2.92 -0.56 34.35
C LYS A 161 -2.38 -0.29 32.95
N PRO A 162 -1.06 -0.45 32.71
CA PRO A 162 -0.52 -0.41 31.36
C PRO A 162 -0.98 -1.67 30.60
N VAL A 163 -1.54 -1.48 29.41
CA VAL A 163 -2.02 -2.54 28.53
C VAL A 163 -1.49 -2.31 27.12
N GLU A 164 -0.95 -3.36 26.50
CA GLU A 164 -0.64 -3.41 25.07
C GLU A 164 -1.90 -3.17 24.26
N ARG A 165 -1.99 -2.07 23.52
CA ARG A 165 -3.21 -1.70 22.80
C ARG A 165 -3.38 -2.43 21.47
N LEU A 166 -2.25 -2.75 20.81
CA LEU A 166 -2.20 -3.43 19.53
C LEU A 166 -1.40 -4.73 19.65
N ARG A 167 -1.92 -5.81 19.06
CA ARG A 167 -1.31 -7.13 19.10
C ARG A 167 -1.43 -7.85 17.76
N LEU A 168 -0.47 -8.70 17.43
CA LEU A 168 -0.59 -9.66 16.33
C LEU A 168 -1.50 -10.83 16.71
N LEU A 169 -2.26 -11.35 15.75
CA LEU A 169 -3.10 -12.56 15.88
C LEU A 169 -2.32 -13.74 16.49
N LEU A 170 -1.13 -14.00 15.96
CA LEU A 170 -0.26 -15.08 16.43
C LEU A 170 0.49 -14.72 17.73
N GLY A 171 0.27 -13.52 18.25
CA GLY A 171 0.93 -12.95 19.41
C GLY A 171 2.23 -12.23 19.08
N ASN A 172 2.52 -11.18 19.83
CA ASN A 172 3.66 -10.29 19.58
C ASN A 172 5.03 -10.98 19.73
N HIS A 173 5.11 -12.09 20.46
CA HIS A 173 6.33 -12.89 20.56
C HIS A 173 6.79 -13.47 19.20
N THR A 174 5.88 -13.55 18.22
CA THR A 174 6.20 -13.94 16.83
C THR A 174 6.79 -12.80 16.00
N HIS A 175 6.77 -11.58 16.51
CA HIS A 175 7.34 -10.42 15.83
C HIS A 175 8.85 -10.40 15.94
N LYS A 176 9.52 -10.47 14.79
CA LYS A 176 10.98 -10.38 14.64
C LYS A 176 11.32 -9.36 13.57
N PRO A 177 12.45 -8.65 13.70
CA PRO A 177 12.87 -7.70 12.69
C PRO A 177 13.17 -8.46 11.40
N THR A 178 12.59 -8.01 10.29
CA THR A 178 12.80 -8.61 8.97
C THR A 178 12.57 -7.57 7.88
N VAL A 179 13.20 -7.80 6.73
CA VAL A 179 12.97 -7.08 5.48
C VAL A 179 13.03 -8.13 4.38
N GLU A 180 11.87 -8.55 3.89
CA GLU A 180 11.75 -9.67 2.94
C GLU A 180 10.67 -9.40 1.91
N TRP A 181 10.78 -10.05 0.74
CA TRP A 181 9.68 -10.09 -0.22
C TRP A 181 8.50 -10.87 0.34
N CYS A 182 7.28 -10.42 0.04
CA CYS A 182 6.07 -11.18 0.29
C CYS A 182 5.09 -11.04 -0.88
N VAL A 183 4.25 -12.04 -1.08
CA VAL A 183 3.16 -11.99 -2.06
C VAL A 183 1.85 -11.84 -1.30
N ILE A 184 1.10 -10.80 -1.67
CA ILE A 184 -0.18 -10.45 -1.07
C ILE A 184 -1.28 -10.73 -2.08
N ASP A 185 -2.30 -11.47 -1.68
CA ASP A 185 -3.54 -11.63 -2.43
C ASP A 185 -4.66 -10.82 -1.78
N LEU A 186 -5.06 -9.72 -2.42
CA LEU A 186 -6.11 -8.85 -1.90
C LEU A 186 -7.51 -9.39 -2.13
N ASP A 187 -7.71 -10.37 -3.02
CA ASP A 187 -9.05 -10.89 -3.36
C ASP A 187 -9.35 -12.25 -2.71
N ALA A 188 -8.33 -12.89 -2.12
CA ALA A 188 -8.38 -14.23 -1.52
C ALA A 188 -9.69 -14.57 -0.77
N ASN A 189 -10.18 -13.64 0.07
CA ASN A 189 -11.38 -13.85 0.88
C ASN A 189 -12.41 -12.73 0.71
N ARG A 190 -12.60 -12.24 -0.52
CA ARG A 190 -13.60 -11.21 -0.79
C ARG A 190 -15.03 -11.71 -0.58
N GLN A 191 -15.34 -12.93 -1.02
CA GLN A 191 -16.65 -13.59 -0.86
C GLN A 191 -16.62 -14.63 0.25
N ARG A 192 -16.33 -14.18 1.47
CA ARG A 192 -16.24 -15.02 2.68
C ARG A 192 -17.58 -15.11 3.41
N GLU A 193 -17.74 -16.12 4.25
CA GLU A 193 -18.87 -16.22 5.19
C GLU A 193 -18.77 -15.17 6.31
N SER A 194 -17.58 -14.94 6.84
CA SER A 194 -17.29 -13.89 7.82
C SER A 194 -15.79 -13.62 7.86
N ILE A 195 -15.37 -12.48 8.41
CA ILE A 195 -13.94 -12.23 8.68
C ILE A 195 -13.36 -13.33 9.59
N MET A 196 -14.10 -13.72 10.63
CA MET A 196 -13.62 -14.71 11.61
C MET A 196 -13.41 -16.09 11.00
N ALA A 197 -14.17 -16.46 9.97
CA ALA A 197 -14.04 -17.75 9.28
C ALA A 197 -12.76 -17.87 8.42
N VAL A 198 -12.22 -16.74 7.94
CA VAL A 198 -11.08 -16.71 7.00
C VAL A 198 -9.81 -16.10 7.60
N ARG A 199 -9.95 -15.46 8.76
CA ARG A 199 -8.83 -14.92 9.53
C ARG A 199 -7.98 -16.06 10.09
N GLY A 200 -6.67 -15.96 9.94
CA GLY A 200 -5.75 -17.01 10.35
C GLY A 200 -4.28 -16.60 10.26
N PRO A 201 -3.35 -17.56 10.39
CA PRO A 201 -1.91 -17.28 10.42
C PRO A 201 -1.35 -16.52 9.21
N GLN A 202 -2.02 -16.60 8.06
CA GLN A 202 -1.63 -15.90 6.83
C GLN A 202 -2.29 -14.52 6.67
N SER A 203 -3.17 -14.11 7.60
CA SER A 203 -3.80 -12.79 7.56
C SER A 203 -2.76 -11.68 7.69
N LEU A 204 -2.89 -10.67 6.84
CA LEU A 204 -1.92 -9.56 6.83
C LEU A 204 -1.99 -8.70 8.09
N ALA A 205 -0.83 -8.35 8.61
CA ALA A 205 -0.62 -7.35 9.64
C ALA A 205 0.21 -6.20 9.06
N ASP A 206 1.50 -6.13 9.40
CA ASP A 206 2.41 -5.05 9.00
C ASP A 206 2.54 -4.94 7.47
N GLU A 207 2.39 -6.06 6.76
CA GLU A 207 2.52 -6.16 5.30
C GLU A 207 1.48 -5.29 4.59
N LEU A 208 0.30 -5.12 5.18
CA LEU A 208 -0.74 -4.27 4.61
C LEU A 208 -0.38 -2.78 4.69
N PHE A 209 0.35 -2.37 5.72
CA PHE A 209 0.83 -1.00 5.82
C PHE A 209 1.93 -0.71 4.81
N VAL A 210 2.84 -1.66 4.60
CA VAL A 210 3.83 -1.60 3.51
C VAL A 210 3.13 -1.46 2.17
N PHE A 211 2.16 -2.34 1.90
CA PHE A 211 1.35 -2.28 0.70
C PHE A 211 0.70 -0.90 0.51
N THR A 212 0.15 -0.33 1.58
CA THR A 212 -0.59 0.95 1.53
C THR A 212 0.28 2.11 1.05
N TRP A 213 1.51 2.26 1.56
CA TRP A 213 2.39 3.34 1.10
C TRP A 213 3.15 3.00 -0.18
N LEU A 214 3.31 1.71 -0.52
CA LEU A 214 4.01 1.25 -1.73
C LEU A 214 3.12 1.32 -2.97
N PHE A 215 1.82 1.07 -2.84
CA PHE A 215 0.84 1.07 -3.93
C PHE A 215 -0.25 2.14 -3.74
N PRO A 216 0.12 3.43 -3.66
CA PRO A 216 -0.83 4.48 -3.31
C PRO A 216 -1.95 4.66 -4.33
N ASP A 217 -1.73 4.30 -5.60
CA ASP A 217 -2.74 4.41 -6.64
C ASP A 217 -3.84 3.35 -6.50
N TYR A 218 -3.52 2.16 -5.98
CA TYR A 218 -4.55 1.18 -5.60
C TYR A 218 -5.39 1.73 -4.45
N ILE A 219 -4.74 2.28 -3.41
CA ILE A 219 -5.46 2.81 -2.24
C ILE A 219 -6.40 3.95 -2.65
N ARG A 220 -5.97 4.82 -3.58
CA ARG A 220 -6.81 5.91 -4.11
C ARG A 220 -7.97 5.44 -4.99
N SER A 221 -7.88 4.24 -5.56
CA SER A 221 -8.90 3.70 -6.45
C SER A 221 -9.94 2.83 -5.75
N ILE A 222 -9.80 2.61 -4.44
CA ILE A 222 -10.80 1.90 -3.62
C ILE A 222 -12.16 2.59 -3.78
N ASN A 223 -13.14 1.81 -4.22
CA ASN A 223 -14.52 2.25 -4.43
C ASN A 223 -15.56 1.30 -3.84
N TYR A 224 -15.12 0.26 -3.11
CA TYR A 224 -15.95 -0.78 -2.48
C TYR A 224 -16.75 -1.67 -3.45
N GLU A 225 -16.73 -1.41 -4.75
CA GLU A 225 -17.47 -2.15 -5.78
C GLU A 225 -16.54 -2.95 -6.68
N GLU A 226 -15.56 -2.30 -7.29
CA GLU A 226 -14.57 -2.95 -8.17
C GLU A 226 -13.26 -3.20 -7.42
N ASN A 227 -12.81 -2.19 -6.67
CA ASN A 227 -11.62 -2.26 -5.83
C ASN A 227 -12.04 -2.25 -4.36
N PRO A 228 -11.94 -3.40 -3.66
CA PRO A 228 -12.37 -3.50 -2.28
C PRO A 228 -11.45 -2.70 -1.36
N ALA A 229 -12.01 -2.19 -0.26
CA ALA A 229 -11.18 -1.81 0.87
C ALA A 229 -10.49 -3.04 1.48
N ILE A 230 -9.44 -2.85 2.25
CA ILE A 230 -8.56 -3.93 2.72
C ILE A 230 -8.55 -3.97 4.25
N PHE A 231 -8.76 -5.16 4.81
CA PHE A 231 -8.82 -5.35 6.26
C PHE A 231 -7.58 -6.06 6.80
N ALA A 232 -6.89 -5.44 7.76
CA ALA A 232 -5.68 -5.97 8.41
C ALA A 232 -6.02 -7.03 9.48
N ALA A 233 -6.57 -8.18 9.06
CA ALA A 233 -6.99 -9.23 9.98
C ALA A 233 -5.84 -9.87 10.78
N GLY A 234 -4.57 -9.59 10.49
CA GLY A 234 -3.44 -10.04 11.29
C GLY A 234 -3.27 -9.29 12.61
N TYR A 235 -3.99 -8.18 12.84
CA TYR A 235 -4.00 -7.46 14.12
C TYR A 235 -5.21 -7.77 14.99
N GLU A 236 -5.05 -7.54 16.29
CA GLU A 236 -6.05 -7.53 17.35
C GLU A 236 -5.86 -6.28 18.21
N LEU A 237 -6.95 -5.80 18.77
CA LEU A 237 -6.99 -4.70 19.72
C LEU A 237 -7.38 -5.24 21.08
N ASN A 238 -6.52 -5.06 22.07
CA ASN A 238 -6.85 -5.52 23.42
C ASN A 238 -7.82 -4.59 24.15
N VAL A 239 -7.87 -3.32 23.72
CA VAL A 239 -8.79 -2.31 24.24
C VAL A 239 -9.27 -1.48 23.05
N PRO A 240 -10.29 -1.95 22.32
CA PRO A 240 -11.06 -1.09 21.42
C PRO A 240 -11.82 -0.07 22.27
N GLU A 241 -11.89 1.18 21.82
CA GLU A 241 -12.61 2.21 22.58
C GLU A 241 -14.10 2.25 22.30
N SER A 242 -14.68 1.09 21.95
CA SER A 242 -16.14 0.91 21.86
C SER A 242 -16.89 1.28 23.15
N VAL A 243 -16.18 1.49 24.26
CA VAL A 243 -16.72 1.78 25.58
C VAL A 243 -16.97 3.28 25.84
N ASP A 244 -16.28 4.21 25.17
CA ASP A 244 -16.39 5.67 25.42
C ASP A 244 -16.55 6.53 24.16
N GLU A 245 -15.92 6.17 23.04
CA GLU A 245 -16.26 6.66 21.70
C GLU A 245 -16.26 5.47 20.74
N PRO A 246 -17.44 4.99 20.27
CA PRO A 246 -17.45 3.91 19.30
C PRO A 246 -16.58 4.34 18.15
N TRP A 247 -15.57 3.53 17.80
CA TRP A 247 -14.84 3.68 16.55
C TRP A 247 -15.89 3.59 15.48
N GLN A 248 -16.44 4.75 15.09
CA GLN A 248 -17.75 4.79 14.48
C GLN A 248 -17.61 4.07 13.17
N ARG A 249 -18.15 2.84 13.13
CA ARG A 249 -18.38 2.12 11.88
C ARG A 249 -17.09 1.69 11.19
N VAL A 250 -16.12 1.12 11.90
CA VAL A 250 -14.95 0.47 11.28
C VAL A 250 -14.83 -0.96 11.81
N PRO A 251 -14.74 -1.98 10.94
CA PRO A 251 -14.44 -3.32 11.36
C PRO A 251 -13.17 -3.38 12.22
N CYS A 252 -13.22 -4.01 13.39
CA CYS A 252 -12.06 -4.27 14.23
C CYS A 252 -12.20 -5.60 14.97
N VAL A 253 -11.06 -6.26 15.20
CA VAL A 253 -10.99 -7.48 16.01
C VAL A 253 -10.47 -7.11 17.37
N ASP A 254 -11.28 -7.44 18.36
CA ASP A 254 -11.11 -7.03 19.72
C ASP A 254 -10.82 -8.25 20.58
N ARG A 255 -9.89 -8.13 21.52
CA ARG A 255 -9.50 -9.21 22.42
C ARG A 255 -9.85 -8.82 23.84
N ASN A 256 -10.72 -9.60 24.47
CA ASN A 256 -11.01 -9.47 25.88
C ASN A 256 -9.75 -9.76 26.71
N LEU A 257 -9.42 -8.84 27.60
CA LEU A 257 -8.24 -8.93 28.47
C LEU A 257 -8.39 -10.00 29.56
N ASP A 258 -9.62 -10.32 29.98
CA ASP A 258 -9.86 -11.19 31.12
C ASP A 258 -9.75 -12.67 30.76
N ASP A 259 -10.28 -13.07 29.60
CA ASP A 259 -10.33 -14.47 29.16
C ASP A 259 -9.60 -14.72 27.81
N GLY A 260 -9.10 -13.66 27.16
CA GLY A 260 -8.40 -13.76 25.89
C GLY A 260 -9.31 -14.08 24.69
N THR A 261 -10.63 -14.07 24.87
CA THR A 261 -11.59 -14.29 23.78
C THR A 261 -11.51 -13.13 22.79
N THR A 262 -11.70 -13.44 21.51
CA THR A 262 -11.70 -12.43 20.45
C THR A 262 -13.11 -12.25 19.91
N TYR A 263 -13.55 -11.02 19.77
CA TYR A 263 -14.80 -10.67 19.11
C TYR A 263 -14.53 -9.71 17.95
N LEU A 264 -15.42 -9.69 16.98
CA LEU A 264 -15.35 -8.78 15.85
C LEU A 264 -16.45 -7.73 16.00
N ASP A 265 -16.09 -6.46 15.99
CA ASP A 265 -17.03 -5.37 15.81
C ASP A 265 -16.97 -4.93 14.35
N ALA A 266 -18.00 -5.26 13.55
CA ALA A 266 -18.09 -4.89 12.13
C ALA A 266 -19.28 -3.96 11.80
N TYR A 267 -19.95 -3.45 12.85
CA TYR A 267 -21.21 -2.69 12.86
C TYR A 267 -21.88 -2.44 11.49
N TRP A 268 -21.39 -1.44 10.73
CA TRP A 268 -22.09 -0.85 9.58
C TRP A 268 -22.05 -1.64 8.27
N ARG A 269 -21.05 -2.50 8.06
CA ARG A 269 -20.90 -3.22 6.79
C ARG A 269 -21.27 -4.70 6.93
N SER A 270 -21.38 -5.22 8.16
CA SER A 270 -21.37 -6.66 8.44
C SER A 270 -20.00 -7.28 8.18
N ASP A 271 -19.72 -8.43 8.79
CA ASP A 271 -18.44 -9.15 8.72
C ASP A 271 -18.26 -9.96 7.43
N ASP A 272 -19.36 -10.25 6.76
CA ASP A 272 -19.47 -10.91 5.46
C ASP A 272 -19.44 -9.92 4.26
N TYR A 273 -19.34 -8.62 4.52
CA TYR A 273 -19.39 -7.61 3.45
C TYR A 273 -18.30 -7.78 2.40
N SER A 274 -18.71 -7.91 1.14
CA SER A 274 -17.83 -8.14 0.00
C SER A 274 -17.14 -6.89 -0.55
N GLY A 275 -17.54 -5.69 -0.11
CA GLY A 275 -16.89 -4.44 -0.51
C GLY A 275 -15.61 -4.11 0.26
N TYR A 276 -15.24 -4.94 1.24
CA TYR A 276 -13.87 -5.01 1.73
C TYR A 276 -13.39 -6.46 1.78
N SER A 277 -12.11 -6.68 1.51
CA SER A 277 -11.50 -7.99 1.51
C SER A 277 -10.72 -8.26 2.79
N VAL A 278 -10.46 -9.54 3.06
CA VAL A 278 -9.52 -10.00 4.08
C VAL A 278 -8.33 -10.63 3.34
N PRO A 279 -7.30 -9.83 3.00
CA PRO A 279 -6.17 -10.32 2.23
C PRO A 279 -5.35 -11.36 2.99
N LEU A 280 -4.64 -12.20 2.24
CA LEU A 280 -3.71 -13.19 2.77
C LEU A 280 -2.33 -13.06 2.14
N LEU A 281 -1.33 -13.54 2.86
CA LEU A 281 -0.04 -13.91 2.28
C LEU A 281 -0.22 -15.17 1.44
N ARG A 282 0.31 -15.16 0.22
CA ARG A 282 0.50 -16.39 -0.56
C ARG A 282 1.82 -17.05 -0.15
N GLU A 283 1.77 -18.37 -0.01
CA GLU A 283 2.95 -19.24 0.15
C GLU A 283 3.72 -19.39 -1.16
#